data_AF-A0A557STK0-F1
#
_entry.id   AF-A0A557STK0-F1
#
_cell.length_a   1.000
_cell.length_b   1.000
_cell.length_c   1.000
_cell.angle_alpha   90.00
_cell.angle_beta   90.00
_cell.angle_gamma   90.00
#
_symmetry.space_group_name_H-M   'P 1'
#
loop_
_entity.id
_entity.type
_entity.pdbx_description
1 polymer ?
#
loop_
_entity_poly.entity_id
_entity_poly.type
_entity_poly.pdbx_seq_one_letter_code
_entity_poly.pdbx_strand_id
1 'polypeptide(L)'
;MSSKDKIKTNSLQLKKAEKCESLDEGTFAFLNWMNCKSFDREGYDQNPPLILKYVDFPMVGLVRLFDRFLGQDVFVDIVDCVPSCKVCKTDDCSHVGFTICLLQLIEREGFESMDDILK
;
A
#
# COMPACT_ATOMS: atom_id res chain seq x y z
N MET A 1 44.30 27.53 22.08
CA MET A 1 44.27 26.13 21.62
C MET A 1 43.57 25.35 22.73
N SER A 2 42.43 24.69 22.60
CA SER A 2 41.87 23.93 21.49
C SER A 2 40.33 23.84 21.59
N SER A 3 39.70 23.73 20.42
CA SER A 3 38.31 23.42 20.01
C SER A 3 37.45 22.67 21.04
N LYS A 4 36.23 23.12 21.39
CA LYS A 4 34.94 23.03 20.64
C LYS A 4 34.68 21.66 20.01
N ASP A 5 33.89 20.83 20.68
CA ASP A 5 33.02 19.84 20.03
C ASP A 5 31.63 19.92 20.66
N LYS A 6 30.80 20.80 20.07
CA LYS A 6 29.36 20.79 20.28
C LYS A 6 28.81 19.63 19.47
N ILE A 7 28.27 18.63 20.14
CA ILE A 7 27.50 17.55 19.52
C ILE A 7 26.34 18.21 18.78
N LYS A 8 26.47 18.33 17.46
CA LYS A 8 25.37 18.71 16.57
C LYS A 8 24.44 17.52 16.52
N THR A 9 23.32 17.63 17.20
CA THR A 9 22.13 16.82 16.97
C THR A 9 21.74 17.00 15.50
N ASN A 10 22.17 16.08 14.64
CA ASN A 10 21.60 15.97 13.31
C ASN A 10 20.16 15.52 13.53
N SER A 11 19.24 16.48 13.46
CA SER A 11 17.88 16.18 13.07
C SER A 11 17.98 15.38 11.77
N LEU A 12 17.74 14.07 11.89
CA LEU A 12 17.40 13.24 10.73
C LEU A 12 16.17 13.91 10.13
N GLN A 13 16.40 14.78 9.16
CA GLN A 13 15.39 15.18 8.22
C GLN A 13 14.80 13.86 7.73
N LEU A 14 13.52 13.68 8.02
CA LEU A 14 12.72 12.55 7.56
C LEU A 14 13.14 12.29 6.12
N LYS A 15 13.90 11.22 5.87
CA LYS A 15 14.23 10.82 4.51
C LYS A 15 12.89 10.75 3.81
N LYS A 16 12.71 11.60 2.80
CA LYS A 16 11.58 11.57 1.86
C LYS A 16 11.32 10.09 1.59
N ALA A 17 10.18 9.59 2.08
CA ALA A 17 9.90 8.16 2.16
C ALA A 17 10.38 7.50 0.86
N GLU A 18 11.28 6.52 1.00
CA GLU A 18 11.79 5.76 -0.13
C GLU A 18 10.55 5.26 -0.87
N LYS A 19 10.40 5.72 -2.12
CA LYS A 19 9.20 5.48 -2.89
C LYS A 19 8.96 3.98 -2.96
N CYS A 20 7.72 3.57 -2.82
CA CYS A 20 7.29 2.18 -2.91
C CYS A 20 7.24 1.86 -4.42
N GLU A 21 8.37 1.46 -5.01
CA GLU A 21 8.59 1.41 -6.47
C GLU A 21 8.56 -0.01 -7.04
N SER A 22 8.59 -1.07 -6.22
CA SER A 22 8.68 -2.46 -6.71
C SER A 22 7.49 -3.34 -6.32
N LEU A 23 7.27 -4.43 -7.07
CA LEU A 23 6.28 -5.47 -6.74
C LEU A 23 6.49 -6.09 -5.35
N ASP A 24 7.75 -6.32 -4.95
CA ASP A 24 8.10 -6.90 -3.65
C ASP A 24 7.71 -5.98 -2.49
N GLU A 25 7.93 -4.67 -2.63
CA GLU A 25 7.46 -3.67 -1.66
C GLU A 25 5.94 -3.62 -1.59
N GLY A 26 5.25 -3.84 -2.72
CA GLY A 26 3.80 -4.02 -2.76
C GLY A 26 3.33 -5.24 -1.97
N THR A 27 4.05 -6.35 -2.09
CA THR A 27 3.80 -7.57 -1.29
C THR A 27 3.97 -7.29 0.19
N PHE A 28 5.04 -6.61 0.58
CA PHE A 28 5.26 -6.22 1.98
C PHE A 28 4.18 -5.25 2.48
N ALA A 29 3.76 -4.30 1.65
CA ALA A 29 2.66 -3.38 1.95
C ALA A 29 1.34 -4.14 2.20
N PHE A 30 1.04 -5.14 1.37
CA PHE A 30 -0.13 -6.00 1.53
C PHE A 30 -0.08 -6.81 2.84
N LEU A 31 1.06 -7.43 3.15
CA LEU A 31 1.23 -8.18 4.40
C LEU A 31 1.07 -7.26 5.63
N ASN A 32 1.61 -6.05 5.58
CA ASN A 32 1.40 -5.07 6.65
C ASN A 32 -0.07 -4.70 6.79
N TRP A 33 -0.77 -4.50 5.67
CA TRP A 33 -2.21 -4.21 5.68
C TRP A 33 -3.03 -5.36 6.27
N MET A 34 -2.76 -6.61 5.89
CA MET A 34 -3.39 -7.81 6.45
C MET A 34 -3.17 -7.97 7.96
N ASN A 35 -2.00 -7.56 8.46
CA ASN A 35 -1.66 -7.69 9.88
C ASN A 35 -2.26 -6.59 10.77
N CYS A 36 -2.94 -5.60 10.20
CA CYS A 36 -3.58 -4.53 10.96
C CYS A 36 -4.93 -4.99 11.53
N LYS A 37 -4.96 -5.28 12.84
CA LYS A 37 -6.10 -5.94 13.53
C LYS A 37 -7.38 -5.12 13.73
N SER A 38 -7.44 -3.86 13.30
CA SER A 38 -8.71 -3.10 13.21
C SER A 38 -8.48 -1.80 12.44
N PHE A 39 -9.37 -1.49 11.49
CA PHE A 39 -9.43 -0.17 10.84
C PHE A 39 -10.11 0.90 11.72
N ASP A 40 -10.53 0.51 12.91
CA ASP A 40 -11.26 1.35 13.85
C ASP A 40 -10.30 2.19 14.68
N ARG A 41 -10.73 3.42 14.90
CA ARG A 41 -9.95 4.55 15.38
C ARG A 41 -9.28 4.25 16.72
N GLU A 42 -8.06 4.77 16.86
CA GLU A 42 -7.25 4.83 18.10
C GLU A 42 -6.46 3.56 18.46
N GLY A 43 -5.47 3.23 17.62
CA GLY A 43 -4.50 2.18 17.92
C GLY A 43 -3.40 2.06 16.85
N TYR A 44 -2.79 3.17 16.46
CA TYR A 44 -1.74 3.21 15.45
C TYR A 44 -0.39 2.85 16.04
N ASP A 45 -0.01 1.58 16.00
CA ASP A 45 1.40 1.18 16.16
C ASP A 45 1.99 0.50 14.91
N GLN A 46 1.19 0.26 13.86
CA GLN A 46 1.67 -0.16 12.55
C GLN A 46 0.83 0.51 11.45
N ASN A 47 1.37 1.54 10.81
CA ASN A 47 0.72 2.26 9.71
C ASN A 47 1.11 1.62 8.37
N PRO A 48 0.32 0.69 7.78
CA PRO A 48 0.64 0.10 6.48
C PRO A 48 0.80 1.18 5.40
N PRO A 49 1.84 1.11 4.56
CA PRO A 49 2.12 2.17 3.58
C PRO A 49 0.98 2.36 2.57
N LEU A 50 0.26 1.27 2.25
CA LEU A 50 -0.92 1.25 1.39
C LEU A 50 -2.14 0.76 2.18
N ILE A 51 -3.31 1.34 1.91
CA ILE A 51 -4.58 0.95 2.52
C ILE A 51 -5.57 0.64 1.42
N LEU A 52 -6.18 -0.56 1.45
CA LEU A 52 -7.29 -0.89 0.55
C LEU A 52 -8.51 -0.02 0.88
N LYS A 53 -9.07 0.66 -0.13
CA LYS A 53 -10.27 1.50 0.00
C LYS A 53 -11.48 0.95 -0.73
N TYR A 54 -11.27 0.30 -1.88
CA TYR A 54 -12.35 -0.19 -2.71
C TYR A 54 -11.85 -1.25 -3.70
N VAL A 55 -12.73 -2.19 -4.02
CA VAL A 55 -12.60 -3.22 -5.06
C VAL A 55 -13.91 -3.24 -5.85
N ASP A 56 -13.81 -3.24 -7.18
CA ASP A 56 -14.97 -3.30 -8.07
C ASP A 56 -15.49 -4.74 -8.18
N PHE A 57 -16.50 -5.09 -7.39
CA PHE A 57 -17.15 -6.40 -7.43
C PHE A 57 -18.43 -6.37 -8.30
N PRO A 58 -18.86 -7.51 -8.90
CA PRO A 58 -18.28 -8.86 -8.76
C PRO A 58 -17.09 -9.14 -9.70
N MET A 59 -16.92 -8.33 -10.75
CA MET A 59 -15.83 -8.48 -11.70
C MET A 59 -14.73 -7.47 -11.38
N VAL A 60 -13.63 -7.94 -10.79
CA VAL A 60 -12.55 -7.08 -10.30
C VAL A 60 -11.77 -6.41 -11.45
N GLY A 61 -12.31 -5.28 -11.93
CA GLY A 61 -11.70 -4.45 -12.98
C GLY A 61 -10.95 -3.22 -12.44
N LEU A 62 -11.19 -2.85 -11.18
CA LEU A 62 -10.58 -1.67 -10.55
C LEU A 62 -10.35 -1.90 -9.06
N VAL A 63 -9.18 -1.49 -8.59
CA VAL A 63 -8.84 -1.41 -7.17
C VAL A 63 -8.42 0.03 -6.83
N ARG A 64 -8.92 0.55 -5.70
CA ARG A 64 -8.50 1.84 -5.15
C ARG A 64 -7.73 1.60 -3.85
N LEU A 65 -6.50 2.10 -3.83
CA LEU A 65 -5.63 2.12 -2.66
C LEU A 65 -5.45 3.56 -2.20
N PHE A 66 -5.32 3.80 -0.90
CA PHE A 66 -4.79 5.06 -0.38
C PHE A 66 -3.31 4.89 -0.12
N ASP A 67 -2.49 5.66 -0.82
CA ASP A 67 -1.04 5.70 -0.62
C ASP A 67 -0.71 6.81 0.39
N ARG A 68 -0.14 6.42 1.52
CA ARG A 68 0.22 7.37 2.58
C ARG A 68 1.43 8.23 2.28
N PHE A 69 2.38 7.72 1.50
CA PHE A 69 3.57 8.47 1.12
C PHE A 69 3.25 9.53 0.07
N LEU A 70 2.30 9.24 -0.83
CA LEU A 70 1.77 10.21 -1.79
C LEU A 70 0.64 11.08 -1.20
N GLY A 71 -0.01 10.62 -0.12
CA GLY A 71 -1.12 11.32 0.52
C GLY A 71 -2.38 11.40 -0.34
N GLN A 72 -2.58 10.44 -1.26
CA GLN A 72 -3.68 10.45 -2.22
C GLN A 72 -4.19 9.05 -2.54
N ASP A 73 -5.37 8.99 -3.15
CA ASP A 73 -5.88 7.75 -3.72
C ASP A 73 -5.15 7.39 -5.02
N VAL A 74 -4.89 6.10 -5.18
CA VAL A 74 -4.25 5.49 -6.33
C VAL A 74 -5.20 4.44 -6.88
N PHE A 75 -5.43 4.52 -8.19
CA PHE A 75 -6.29 3.61 -8.93
C PHE A 75 -5.41 2.62 -9.70
N VAL A 76 -5.73 1.34 -9.58
CA VAL A 76 -5.11 0.25 -10.32
C VAL A 76 -6.19 -0.41 -11.15
N ASP A 77 -6.11 -0.25 -12.48
CA ASP A 77 -7.02 -0.93 -13.41
C ASP A 77 -6.54 -2.35 -13.63
N ILE A 78 -7.47 -3.27 -13.86
CA ILE A 78 -7.17 -4.66 -14.18
C ILE A 78 -7.83 -4.97 -15.52
N VAL A 79 -7.00 -5.10 -16.56
CA VAL A 79 -7.45 -5.38 -17.93
C VAL A 79 -6.81 -6.69 -18.36
N ASP A 80 -7.62 -7.64 -18.83
CA ASP A 80 -7.16 -8.98 -19.23
C ASP A 80 -6.29 -9.66 -18.16
N CYS A 81 -6.71 -9.53 -16.89
CA CYS A 81 -6.00 -10.03 -15.70
C CYS A 81 -4.64 -9.37 -15.43
N VAL A 82 -4.28 -8.28 -16.13
CA VAL A 82 -3.05 -7.53 -15.92
C VAL A 82 -3.34 -6.23 -15.17
N PRO A 83 -2.88 -6.09 -13.91
CA PRO A 83 -3.00 -4.85 -13.15
C PRO A 83 -2.05 -3.75 -13.64
N SER A 84 -2.55 -2.51 -13.74
CA SER A 84 -1.78 -1.33 -14.15
C SER A 84 -2.11 -0.12 -13.29
N CYS A 85 -1.09 0.49 -12.69
CA CYS A 85 -1.27 1.65 -11.82
C CYS A 85 -1.39 2.95 -12.63
N LYS A 86 -2.46 3.71 -12.42
CA LYS A 86 -2.70 4.99 -13.11
C LYS A 86 -1.74 6.10 -12.72
N VAL A 87 -1.23 6.06 -11.49
CA VAL A 87 -0.31 7.08 -10.96
C VAL A 87 1.11 6.82 -11.42
N CYS A 88 1.59 5.58 -11.28
CA CYS A 88 2.95 5.19 -11.68
C CYS A 88 3.08 4.94 -13.20
N LYS A 89 1.96 4.70 -13.90
CA LYS A 89 1.89 4.40 -15.34
C LYS A 89 2.72 3.17 -15.74
N THR A 90 2.66 2.15 -14.89
CA THR A 90 3.44 0.92 -15.01
C THR A 90 2.63 -0.24 -14.41
N ASP A 91 2.93 -1.45 -14.87
CA ASP A 91 2.51 -2.74 -14.28
C ASP A 91 3.53 -3.26 -13.25
N ASP A 92 4.66 -2.59 -13.08
CA ASP A 92 5.69 -2.88 -12.07
C ASP A 92 5.81 -1.72 -11.08
N CYS A 93 5.00 -1.77 -10.01
CA CYS A 93 5.15 -0.91 -8.84
C CYS A 93 4.49 -1.52 -7.59
N SER A 94 4.70 -0.91 -6.43
CA SER A 94 4.10 -1.39 -5.17
C SER A 94 2.58 -1.42 -5.16
N HIS A 95 1.89 -0.47 -5.82
CA HIS A 95 0.43 -0.49 -5.93
C HIS A 95 -0.03 -1.73 -6.69
N VAL A 96 0.70 -2.08 -7.76
CA VAL A 96 0.43 -3.29 -8.54
C VAL A 96 0.75 -4.54 -7.73
N GLY A 97 1.89 -4.60 -7.05
CA GLY A 97 2.26 -5.74 -6.19
C GLY A 97 1.22 -6.00 -5.09
N PHE A 98 0.73 -4.93 -4.45
CA PHE A 98 -0.37 -5.03 -3.50
C PHE A 98 -1.64 -5.59 -4.16
N THR A 99 -2.03 -5.03 -5.31
CA THR A 99 -3.23 -5.47 -6.04
C THR A 99 -3.13 -6.93 -6.47
N ILE A 100 -1.96 -7.42 -6.90
CA ILE A 100 -1.77 -8.84 -7.25
C ILE A 100 -2.05 -9.74 -6.04
N CYS A 101 -1.47 -9.43 -4.88
CA CYS A 101 -1.72 -10.21 -3.66
C CYS A 101 -3.21 -10.19 -3.25
N LEU A 102 -3.87 -9.04 -3.42
CA LEU A 102 -5.29 -8.91 -3.15
C LEU A 102 -6.13 -9.77 -4.10
N LEU A 103 -5.83 -9.78 -5.40
CA LEU A 103 -6.53 -10.62 -6.37
C LEU A 103 -6.36 -12.11 -6.06
N GLN A 104 -5.15 -12.53 -5.70
CA GLN A 104 -4.87 -13.90 -5.27
C GLN A 104 -5.66 -14.28 -4.00
N LEU A 105 -5.81 -13.35 -3.05
CA LEU A 105 -6.64 -13.58 -1.86
C LEU A 105 -8.12 -13.73 -2.23
N ILE A 106 -8.65 -12.83 -3.05
CA ILE A 106 -10.05 -12.87 -3.51
C ILE A 106 -10.35 -14.18 -4.22
N GLU A 107 -9.48 -14.60 -5.15
CA GLU A 107 -9.62 -15.86 -5.88
C GLU A 107 -9.55 -17.08 -4.95
N ARG A 108 -8.61 -17.09 -4.00
CA ARG A 108 -8.42 -18.22 -3.08
C ARG A 108 -9.59 -18.39 -2.11
N GLU A 109 -10.10 -17.29 -1.55
CA GLU A 109 -11.17 -17.32 -0.55
C GLU A 109 -12.57 -17.26 -1.18
N GLY A 110 -12.68 -16.94 -2.47
CA GLY A 110 -13.95 -16.80 -3.18
C GLY A 110 -14.75 -15.58 -2.72
N PHE A 111 -14.08 -14.45 -2.45
CA PHE A 111 -14.75 -13.22 -2.01
C PHE A 111 -15.56 -12.60 -3.14
N GLU A 112 -16.81 -12.22 -2.85
CA GLU A 112 -17.74 -11.63 -3.82
C GLU A 112 -18.08 -10.17 -3.50
N SER A 113 -17.59 -9.64 -2.38
CA SER A 113 -17.87 -8.29 -1.93
C SER A 113 -16.75 -7.68 -1.09
N MET A 114 -16.79 -6.36 -0.94
CA MET A 114 -15.85 -5.63 -0.08
C MET A 114 -15.99 -6.05 1.39
N ASP A 115 -17.20 -6.38 1.83
CA ASP A 115 -17.47 -6.81 3.21
C ASP A 115 -16.81 -8.15 3.51
N ASP A 116 -16.63 -9.03 2.52
CA ASP A 116 -15.96 -10.32 2.72
C ASP A 116 -14.46 -10.14 2.98
N ILE A 117 -13.84 -9.11 2.40
CA ILE A 117 -12.43 -8.79 2.58
C ILE A 117 -12.15 -8.18 3.97
N LEU A 118 -13.12 -7.46 4.54
CA LEU A 118 -12.96 -6.68 5.76
C LEU A 118 -13.40 -7.40 7.05
N LYS A 119 -13.92 -8.63 6.94
CA LYS A 119 -14.29 -9.50 8.07
C LYS A 119 -13.07 -10.10 8.76
#